data_AF-A0A218QCC7-F1
#
_entry.id   AF-A0A218QCC7-F1
#
_cell.length_a   1.000
_cell.length_b   1.000
_cell.length_c   1.000
_cell.angle_alpha   90.00
_cell.angle_beta   90.00
_cell.angle_gamma   90.00
#
_symmetry.space_group_name_H-M   'P 1'
#
loop_
_entity.id
_entity.type
_entity.pdbx_description
1 polymer ?
#
loop_
_entity_poly.entity_id
_entity_poly.type
_entity_poly.pdbx_seq_one_letter_code
_entity_poly.pdbx_strand_id
1 'polypeptide(L)'
;MAFSTIGEVLKEFQVFYTEANFILEIAFNVSNYFREDLELVMREGVVDNSEFAICENLIYPVIKEVWKQYLNNFIRLNWWWKLLAPTGKLTMLERLRNMRF
;
A
#
# COMPACT_ATOMS: atom_id res chain seq x y z
N MET A 1 36.52 7.66 2.35
CA MET A 1 35.86 8.95 2.65
C MET A 1 34.53 8.63 3.27
N ALA A 2 34.26 9.16 4.46
CA ALA A 2 32.95 9.05 5.10
C ALA A 2 32.24 10.39 4.90
N PHE A 3 31.02 10.33 4.36
CA PHE A 3 30.18 11.53 4.22
C PHE A 3 29.52 11.80 5.58
N SER A 4 29.60 13.04 6.04
CA SER A 4 29.13 13.43 7.37
C SER A 4 27.66 13.83 7.36
N THR A 5 27.13 14.20 6.18
CA THR A 5 25.74 14.61 6.02
C THR A 5 25.14 14.09 4.72
N ILE A 6 23.82 13.91 4.69
CA ILE A 6 23.10 13.46 3.49
C ILE A 6 23.25 14.45 2.32
N GLY A 7 23.44 15.74 2.60
CA GLY A 7 23.65 16.77 1.59
C GLY A 7 24.99 16.66 0.84
N GLU A 8 26.03 16.16 1.49
CA GLU A 8 27.33 15.88 0.86
C GLU A 8 27.24 14.71 -0.11
N VAL A 9 26.48 13.67 0.26
CA VAL A 9 26.19 12.51 -0.60
C VAL A 9 25.40 12.97 -1.84
N LEU A 10 24.36 13.79 -1.67
CA LEU A 10 23.53 14.24 -2.80
C LEU A 10 24.31 15.09 -3.81
N LYS A 11 25.27 15.91 -3.36
CA LYS A 11 26.13 16.71 -4.23
C LYS A 11 27.12 15.86 -5.02
N GLU A 12 27.77 14.90 -4.36
CA GLU A 12 28.78 14.05 -4.99
C GLU A 12 28.15 13.09 -6.01
N PHE A 13 27.01 12.50 -5.68
CA PHE A 13 26.36 11.48 -6.51
C PHE A 13 25.37 12.05 -7.52
N GLN A 14 25.18 13.39 -7.57
CA GLN A 14 24.22 14.08 -8.45
C GLN A 14 22.87 13.36 -8.53
N VAL A 15 22.34 12.93 -7.37
CA VAL A 15 21.07 12.20 -7.31
C VAL A 15 19.94 13.19 -7.61
N PHE A 16 19.45 13.18 -8.84
CA PHE A 16 18.29 13.95 -9.23
C PHE A 16 17.03 13.30 -8.63
N TYR A 17 16.40 13.98 -7.67
CA TYR A 17 15.08 13.61 -7.20
C TYR A 17 14.07 13.92 -8.31
N THR A 18 13.69 12.89 -9.07
CA THR A 18 12.56 12.97 -9.99
C THR A 18 11.32 12.55 -9.22
N GLU A 19 10.50 13.54 -8.89
CA GLU A 19 9.14 13.34 -8.38
C GLU A 19 8.25 12.86 -9.55
N ALA A 20 8.57 11.68 -10.10
CA ALA A 20 7.62 10.99 -10.96
C ALA A 20 6.38 10.76 -10.08
N ASN A 21 5.20 11.14 -10.56
CA ASN A 21 3.90 10.97 -9.89
C ASN A 21 3.66 9.48 -9.56
N PHE A 22 4.32 9.00 -8.52
CA PHE A 22 4.34 7.59 -8.10
C PHE A 22 3.13 7.28 -7.22
N ILE A 23 2.49 8.31 -6.69
CA ILE A 23 1.25 8.22 -5.93
C ILE A 23 0.10 8.17 -6.94
N LEU A 24 -0.26 6.96 -7.35
CA LEU A 24 -1.51 6.71 -8.07
C LEU A 24 -2.63 6.61 -7.03
N GLU A 25 -3.64 7.47 -7.15
CA GLU A 25 -4.86 7.36 -6.35
C GLU A 25 -5.63 6.12 -6.76
N ILE A 26 -5.64 5.11 -5.88
CA ILE A 26 -6.38 3.86 -6.10
C ILE A 26 -7.64 3.92 -5.24
N ALA A 27 -8.80 3.72 -5.86
CA ALA A 27 -10.06 3.65 -5.15
C ALA A 27 -10.13 2.36 -4.32
N PHE A 28 -10.14 2.50 -2.99
CA PHE A 28 -10.33 1.39 -2.05
C PHE A 28 -11.72 1.44 -1.41
N ASN A 29 -12.42 0.31 -1.43
CA ASN A 29 -13.67 0.17 -0.69
C ASN A 29 -13.37 -0.21 0.77
N VAL A 30 -13.12 0.79 1.61
CA VAL A 30 -12.97 0.64 3.07
C VAL A 30 -14.32 0.52 3.77
N SER A 31 -14.39 -0.36 4.77
CA SER A 31 -15.62 -0.59 5.54
C SER A 31 -16.07 0.64 6.32
N ASN A 32 -17.39 0.81 6.52
CA ASN A 32 -17.93 1.92 7.31
C ASN A 32 -17.41 1.91 8.75
N TYR A 33 -17.28 0.71 9.34
CA TYR A 33 -16.70 0.54 10.67
C TYR A 33 -15.28 1.12 10.78
N PHE A 34 -14.40 0.85 9.80
CA PHE A 34 -13.04 1.40 9.80
C PHE A 34 -13.04 2.92 9.59
N ARG A 35 -13.97 3.45 8.79
CA ARG A 35 -14.10 4.90 8.59
C ARG A 35 -14.50 5.61 9.89
N GLU A 36 -15.49 5.08 10.59
CA GLU A 36 -15.95 5.61 11.87
C GLU A 36 -14.85 5.56 12.94
N ASP A 37 -14.10 4.45 13.00
CA ASP A 37 -12.96 4.29 13.90
C ASP A 37 -11.82 5.27 13.58
N LEU A 38 -11.51 5.45 12.29
CA LEU A 38 -10.50 6.41 11.85
C LEU A 38 -10.91 7.85 12.17
N GLU A 39 -12.18 8.22 11.94
CA GLU A 39 -12.70 9.54 12.28
C GLU A 39 -12.64 9.80 13.79
N LEU A 40 -12.92 8.78 14.62
CA LEU A 40 -12.77 8.85 16.06
C LEU A 40 -11.31 9.08 16.46
N VAL A 41 -10.36 8.33 15.90
CA VAL A 41 -8.93 8.51 16.14
C VAL A 41 -8.44 9.87 15.67
N MET A 42 -8.95 10.38 14.55
CA MET A 42 -8.58 11.71 14.05
C MET A 42 -9.16 12.86 14.89
N ARG A 43 -10.32 12.66 15.53
CA ARG A 43 -10.97 13.67 16.38
C ARG A 43 -10.47 13.65 17.82
N GLU A 44 -10.37 12.47 18.40
CA GLU A 44 -10.12 12.25 19.84
C GLU A 44 -8.73 11.68 20.12
N GLY A 45 -8.08 11.10 19.10
CA GLY A 45 -6.77 10.51 19.26
C GLY A 45 -5.76 11.59 19.57
N VAL A 46 -5.00 11.37 20.64
CA VAL A 46 -3.85 12.23 20.96
C VAL A 46 -2.65 11.83 20.10
N VAL A 47 -2.83 11.87 18.79
CA VAL A 47 -1.76 11.69 17.79
C VAL A 47 -0.67 12.75 17.94
N ASP A 48 -0.93 13.82 18.70
CA ASP A 48 0.04 14.87 18.99
C ASP A 48 0.98 14.55 20.17
N ASN A 49 0.77 13.44 20.90
CA ASN A 49 1.50 13.17 22.14
C ASN A 49 2.80 12.37 21.96
N SER A 50 2.96 11.61 20.87
CA SER A 50 4.16 10.79 20.63
C SER A 50 4.12 10.14 19.24
N GLU A 51 5.27 10.03 18.59
CA GLU A 51 5.46 9.24 17.36
C GLU A 51 4.92 7.79 17.50
N PHE A 52 5.04 7.20 18.70
CA PHE A 52 4.52 5.87 18.98
C PHE A 52 2.99 5.81 18.91
N ALA A 53 2.30 6.85 19.40
CA ALA A 53 0.84 6.92 19.35
C ALA A 53 0.33 7.07 17.90
N ILE A 54 1.08 7.79 17.05
CA ILE A 54 0.79 7.90 15.62
C ILE A 54 1.00 6.56 14.91
N CYS A 55 2.11 5.89 15.20
CA CYS A 55 2.43 4.59 14.60
C CYS A 55 1.34 3.55 14.90
N GLU A 56 0.90 3.48 16.16
CA GLU A 56 -0.02 2.44 16.63
C GLU A 56 -1.48 2.74 16.27
N ASN A 57 -1.94 4.00 16.41
CA ASN A 57 -3.35 4.32 16.28
C ASN A 57 -3.73 4.80 14.87
N LEU A 58 -2.77 5.25 14.06
CA LEU A 58 -3.05 5.77 12.72
C LEU A 58 -2.35 4.96 11.62
N ILE A 59 -1.02 4.85 11.67
CA ILE A 59 -0.25 4.23 10.58
C ILE A 59 -0.54 2.73 10.48
N TYR A 60 -0.44 2.00 11.59
CA TYR A 60 -0.65 0.55 11.60
C TYR A 60 -2.07 0.14 11.16
N PRO A 61 -3.16 0.74 11.69
CA PRO A 61 -4.52 0.40 11.26
C PRO A 61 -4.77 0.69 9.78
N VAL A 62 -4.27 1.81 9.25
CA VAL A 62 -4.39 2.16 7.82
C VAL A 62 -3.66 1.14 6.94
N ILE A 63 -2.39 0.82 7.24
CA ILE A 63 -1.64 -0.16 6.46
C ILE A 63 -2.32 -1.54 6.51
N LYS A 64 -2.82 -1.93 7.68
CA LYS A 64 -3.54 -3.19 7.87
C LYS A 64 -4.82 -3.24 7.04
N GLU A 65 -5.60 -2.15 7.00
CA GLU A 65 -6.84 -2.11 6.24
C GLU A 65 -6.58 -2.14 4.72
N VAL A 66 -5.55 -1.45 4.25
CA VAL A 66 -5.09 -1.54 2.86
C VAL A 66 -4.66 -2.96 2.52
N TRP A 67 -3.87 -3.61 3.39
CA TRP A 67 -3.39 -4.98 3.18
C TRP A 67 -4.52 -6.01 3.07
N LYS A 68 -5.61 -5.86 3.84
CA LYS A 68 -6.79 -6.75 3.74
C LYS A 68 -7.37 -6.78 2.32
N GLN A 69 -7.36 -5.66 1.61
CA GLN A 69 -7.85 -5.58 0.23
C GLN A 69 -6.97 -6.38 -0.73
N TYR A 70 -5.65 -6.28 -0.57
CA TYR A 70 -4.70 -7.06 -1.35
C TYR A 70 -4.80 -8.57 -1.06
N LEU A 71 -4.97 -8.95 0.21
CA LEU A 71 -5.20 -10.34 0.59
C LEU A 71 -6.46 -10.90 -0.06
N ASN A 72 -7.59 -10.18 0.00
CA ASN A 72 -8.83 -10.61 -0.64
C ASN A 72 -8.68 -10.79 -2.15
N ASN A 73 -7.95 -9.90 -2.81
CA ASN A 73 -7.64 -10.01 -4.24
C ASN A 73 -6.75 -11.22 -4.54
N PHE A 74 -5.70 -11.46 -3.74
CA PHE A 74 -4.79 -12.60 -3.92
C PHE A 74 -5.50 -13.94 -3.67
N ILE A 75 -6.31 -14.02 -2.61
CA ILE A 75 -7.15 -15.17 -2.32
C ILE A 75 -8.12 -15.38 -3.48
N ARG A 76 -8.87 -14.36 -3.92
CA ARG A 76 -9.78 -14.47 -5.07
C ARG A 76 -9.06 -14.98 -6.32
N LEU A 77 -7.88 -14.44 -6.65
CA LEU A 77 -7.07 -14.90 -7.78
C LEU A 77 -6.63 -16.36 -7.63
N ASN A 78 -6.21 -16.79 -6.43
CA ASN A 78 -5.83 -18.17 -6.14
C ASN A 78 -7.03 -19.13 -6.26
N TRP A 79 -8.19 -18.74 -5.74
CA TRP A 79 -9.43 -19.50 -5.89
C TRP A 79 -9.85 -19.62 -7.35
N TRP A 80 -9.80 -18.52 -8.12
CA TRP A 80 -10.03 -18.54 -9.56
C TRP A 80 -9.04 -19.43 -10.29
N TRP A 81 -7.76 -19.42 -9.91
CA TRP A 81 -6.76 -20.30 -10.50
C TRP A 81 -7.04 -21.77 -10.19
N LYS A 82 -7.38 -22.13 -8.94
CA LYS A 82 -7.77 -23.51 -8.60
C LYS A 82 -9.00 -23.98 -9.37
N LEU A 83 -9.97 -23.09 -9.61
CA LEU A 83 -11.17 -23.39 -10.39
C LEU A 83 -10.88 -23.55 -11.88
N LEU A 84 -9.95 -22.76 -12.43
CA LEU A 84 -9.62 -22.73 -13.87
C LEU A 84 -8.46 -23.65 -14.27
N ALA A 85 -7.58 -24.06 -13.35
CA ALA A 85 -6.51 -25.03 -13.57
C ALA A 85 -6.96 -26.33 -14.28
N PRO A 86 -8.14 -26.93 -13.95
CA PRO A 86 -8.62 -28.10 -14.68
C PRO A 86 -9.14 -27.81 -16.10
N THR A 87 -9.33 -26.54 -16.50
CA THR A 87 -9.96 -26.19 -17.79
C THR A 87 -9.00 -26.06 -18.98
N GLY A 88 -7.69 -26.21 -18.78
CA GLY A 88 -6.69 -26.35 -19.86
C GLY A 88 -6.61 -25.22 -20.89
N LYS A 89 -7.32 -24.10 -20.70
CA LYS A 89 -7.41 -22.98 -21.63
C LYS A 89 -7.00 -21.68 -20.95
N LEU A 90 -5.88 -21.13 -21.41
CA LEU A 90 -5.28 -19.81 -21.15
C LEU A 90 -4.07 -19.82 -20.23
N THR A 91 -2.94 -19.37 -20.78
CA THR A 91 -1.70 -19.19 -20.03
C THR A 91 -1.79 -17.93 -19.16
N MET A 92 -1.17 -17.98 -17.97
CA MET A 92 -1.17 -16.89 -16.98
C MET A 92 -0.73 -15.53 -17.56
N LEU A 93 0.18 -15.55 -18.55
CA LEU A 93 0.73 -14.38 -19.23
C LEU A 93 -0.29 -13.64 -20.10
N GLU A 94 -1.25 -14.35 -20.71
CA GLU A 94 -2.29 -13.73 -21.55
C GLU A 94 -3.35 -13.01 -20.71
N ARG A 95 -3.63 -13.52 -19.51
CA ARG A 95 -4.60 -12.91 -18.59
C ARG A 95 -4.02 -11.73 -17.81
N LEU A 96 -2.74 -11.79 -17.41
CA LEU A 96 -2.06 -10.64 -16.81
C LEU A 96 -1.92 -9.47 -17.79
N ARG A 97 -1.77 -9.75 -19.09
CA ARG A 97 -1.76 -8.71 -20.14
C ARG A 97 -3.09 -7.98 -20.30
N ASN A 98 -4.22 -8.64 -20.01
CA ASN A 98 -5.56 -8.08 -20.12
C ASN A 98 -6.09 -7.45 -18.83
N MET A 99 -5.47 -7.71 -17.68
CA MET A 99 -5.68 -6.93 -16.46
C MET A 99 -4.72 -5.74 -16.51
N ARG A 100 -5.17 -4.62 -17.09
CA ARG A 100 -4.48 -3.33 -16.91
C ARG A 100 -4.46 -3.03 -15.41
N PHE A 101 -3.25 -3.01 -14.85
CA PHE A 101 -2.93 -2.21 -13.67
C PHE A 101 -2.75 -0.77 -14.12
#